data_AF-A0A1E1X056-F1
#
_entry.id   AF-A0A1E1X056-F1
#
_cell.length_a   1.000
_cell.length_b   1.000
_cell.length_c   1.000
_cell.angle_alpha   90.00
_cell.angle_beta   90.00
_cell.angle_gamma   90.00
#
_symmetry.space_group_name_H-M   'P 1'
#
loop_
_entity.id
_entity.type
_entity.pdbx_description
1 polymer ?
#
loop_
_entity_poly.entity_id
_entity_poly.type
_entity_poly.pdbx_seq_one_letter_code
_entity_poly.pdbx_strand_id
1 'polypeptide(L)'
;FMNTSGTIWTYFSDTKNHSVMCLQYTKINESENAVALTRKYRTGGEWNEANWNGNITHPLGIPPYMVLTKETGQRVATANEPPKGTGTTPAILDILEHQDPNNTCGVFSSFEFDAPLKEEDRMSLRSCELRIKPVGGQITASDECVGKFKTICKAQNYTRLYEDSCKSSGK
;
A
#
# COMPACT_ATOMS: atom_id res chain seq x y z
N PHE A 1 -5.57 -10.76 4.32
CA PHE A 1 -5.65 -9.37 3.81
C PHE A 1 -4.71 -9.07 2.65
N MET A 2 -3.47 -9.59 2.63
CA MET A 2 -2.52 -9.28 1.56
C MET A 2 -2.96 -9.77 0.19
N ASN A 3 -3.30 -11.06 0.10
CA ASN A 3 -3.73 -11.73 -1.11
C ASN A 3 -5.26 -11.71 -1.26
N THR A 4 -5.88 -10.53 -1.23
CA THR A 4 -7.32 -10.41 -1.50
C THR A 4 -7.58 -9.42 -2.61
N SER A 5 -8.37 -9.85 -3.60
CA SER A 5 -8.88 -8.98 -4.65
C SER A 5 -9.91 -7.99 -4.11
N GLY A 6 -9.96 -6.81 -4.73
CA GLY A 6 -10.92 -5.76 -4.42
C GLY A 6 -10.28 -4.45 -3.99
N THR A 7 -11.13 -3.47 -3.70
CA THR A 7 -10.70 -2.13 -3.26
C THR A 7 -10.53 -2.09 -1.76
N ILE A 8 -9.43 -1.49 -1.32
CA ILE A 8 -9.06 -1.30 0.08
C ILE A 8 -8.73 0.17 0.27
N TRP A 9 -9.31 0.80 1.29
CA TRP A 9 -9.12 2.22 1.58
C TRP A 9 -8.20 2.43 2.77
N THR A 10 -7.35 3.44 2.70
CA THR A 10 -6.57 3.87 3.86
C THR A 10 -7.43 4.80 4.70
N TYR A 11 -7.75 4.38 5.91
CA TYR A 11 -8.59 5.14 6.83
C TYR A 11 -7.76 6.12 7.64
N PHE A 12 -6.69 5.64 8.28
CA PHE A 12 -5.70 6.46 8.97
C PHE A 12 -4.30 6.18 8.42
N SER A 13 -3.46 7.20 8.44
CA SER A 13 -2.03 7.08 8.14
C SER A 13 -1.22 8.06 8.98
N ASP A 14 -0.03 7.69 9.39
CA ASP A 14 0.96 8.59 9.99
C ASP A 14 1.82 9.33 8.95
N THR A 15 1.46 9.24 7.67
CA THR A 15 2.19 9.89 6.57
C THR A 15 2.48 11.36 6.87
N LYS A 16 3.72 11.77 6.65
CA LYS A 16 4.14 13.17 6.79
C LYS A 16 3.61 14.06 5.67
N ASN A 17 3.15 13.47 4.57
CA ASN A 17 2.54 14.22 3.49
C ASN A 17 1.05 14.41 3.73
N HIS A 18 0.71 15.47 4.47
CA HIS A 18 -0.68 15.82 4.81
C HIS A 18 -1.54 16.26 3.61
N SER A 19 -0.96 16.40 2.41
CA SER A 19 -1.74 16.75 1.21
C SER A 19 -2.36 15.52 0.53
N VAL A 20 -1.95 14.31 0.91
CA VAL A 20 -2.51 13.06 0.38
C VAL A 20 -3.84 12.77 1.06
N MET A 21 -4.89 12.54 0.28
CA MET A 21 -6.24 12.16 0.74
C MET A 21 -6.82 11.06 -0.14
N CYS A 22 -7.91 10.42 0.29
CA CYS A 22 -8.64 9.41 -0.48
C CYS A 22 -7.74 8.28 -1.03
N LEU A 23 -6.75 7.86 -0.25
CA LEU A 23 -5.80 6.83 -0.65
C LEU A 23 -6.49 5.46 -0.67
N GLN A 24 -6.55 4.85 -1.85
CA GLN A 24 -7.10 3.52 -2.08
C GLN A 24 -6.12 2.62 -2.84
N TYR A 25 -6.28 1.33 -2.62
CA TYR A 25 -5.57 0.23 -3.25
C TYR A 25 -6.59 -0.70 -3.88
N THR A 26 -6.57 -0.82 -5.21
CA THR A 26 -7.32 -1.87 -5.92
C THR A 26 -6.36 -3.01 -6.18
N LYS A 27 -6.68 -4.20 -5.65
CA LYS A 27 -5.86 -5.40 -5.79
C LYS A 27 -6.54 -6.41 -6.70
N ILE A 28 -5.75 -7.06 -7.53
CA ILE A 28 -6.14 -8.20 -8.35
C ILE A 28 -5.19 -9.33 -8.01
N ASN A 29 -5.69 -10.37 -7.36
CA ASN A 29 -4.90 -11.56 -7.07
C ASN A 29 -4.52 -12.25 -8.39
N GLU A 30 -3.23 -12.49 -8.59
CA GLU A 30 -2.73 -13.21 -9.76
C GLU A 30 -2.36 -14.66 -9.40
N SER A 31 -1.88 -14.89 -8.17
CA SER A 31 -1.59 -16.21 -7.63
C SER A 31 -1.66 -16.21 -6.09
N GLU A 32 -1.25 -17.30 -5.44
CA GLU A 32 -1.12 -17.35 -3.97
C GLU A 32 -0.12 -16.31 -3.43
N ASN A 33 0.94 -16.03 -4.19
CA ASN A 33 2.06 -15.19 -3.78
C ASN A 33 2.23 -13.93 -4.64
N ALA A 34 1.27 -13.62 -5.53
CA ALA A 34 1.37 -12.48 -6.44
C ALA A 34 0.06 -11.70 -6.56
N VAL A 35 0.17 -10.38 -6.59
CA VAL A 35 -0.95 -9.45 -6.72
C VAL A 35 -0.58 -8.27 -7.62
N ALA A 36 -1.43 -7.96 -8.59
CA ALA A 36 -1.37 -6.68 -9.28
C ALA A 36 -2.11 -5.63 -8.44
N LEU A 37 -1.51 -4.46 -8.27
CA LEU A 37 -2.00 -3.41 -7.39
C LEU A 37 -2.05 -2.07 -8.11
N THR A 38 -3.21 -1.43 -8.10
CA THR A 38 -3.39 -0.04 -8.52
C THR A 38 -3.59 0.82 -7.29
N ARG A 39 -2.68 1.78 -7.06
CA ARG A 39 -2.77 2.77 -5.99
C ARG A 39 -3.32 4.08 -6.54
N LYS A 40 -4.46 4.53 -6.01
CA LYS A 40 -5.07 5.83 -6.36
C LYS A 40 -5.18 6.72 -5.13
N TYR A 41 -4.92 8.01 -5.28
CA TYR A 41 -5.00 8.98 -4.18
C TYR A 41 -5.18 10.39 -4.72
N ARG A 42 -5.64 11.31 -3.89
CA ARG A 42 -5.74 12.73 -4.20
C ARG A 42 -4.62 13.52 -3.58
N THR A 43 -4.09 14.48 -4.31
CA THR A 43 -3.10 15.45 -3.82
C THR A 43 -3.44 16.80 -4.43
N GLY A 44 -3.58 17.85 -3.62
CA GLY A 44 -3.92 19.19 -4.16
C GLY A 44 -5.23 19.24 -4.97
N GLY A 45 -6.17 18.33 -4.71
CA GLY A 45 -7.44 18.22 -5.42
C GLY A 45 -7.44 17.28 -6.63
N GLU A 46 -6.27 16.95 -7.18
CA GLU A 46 -6.12 16.09 -8.36
C GLU A 46 -5.96 14.62 -8.00
N TRP A 47 -6.49 13.73 -8.85
CA TRP A 47 -6.30 12.29 -8.72
C TRP A 47 -4.97 11.86 -9.32
N ASN A 48 -4.26 11.03 -8.56
CA ASN A 48 -3.00 10.41 -8.94
C ASN A 48 -3.19 8.89 -8.93
N GLU A 49 -2.55 8.20 -9.87
CA GLU A 49 -2.62 6.76 -10.02
C GLU A 49 -1.24 6.16 -10.30
N ALA A 50 -0.97 4.98 -9.76
CA ALA A 50 0.22 4.19 -10.07
C ALA A 50 -0.08 2.69 -9.98
N ASN A 51 0.42 1.94 -10.95
CA ASN A 51 0.34 0.48 -10.97
C ASN A 51 1.63 -0.14 -10.42
N TRP A 52 1.46 -1.26 -9.72
CA TRP A 52 2.50 -1.96 -8.98
C TRP A 52 2.28 -3.45 -9.07
N ASN A 53 3.38 -4.20 -9.12
CA ASN A 53 3.38 -5.64 -8.97
C ASN A 53 3.83 -6.00 -7.56
N GLY A 54 3.05 -6.82 -6.88
CA GLY A 54 3.28 -7.24 -5.51
C GLY A 54 3.65 -8.71 -5.43
N ASN A 55 4.77 -9.02 -4.80
CA ASN A 55 5.16 -10.38 -4.41
C ASN A 55 4.97 -10.54 -2.90
N ILE A 56 4.22 -11.56 -2.50
CA ILE A 56 3.80 -11.81 -1.12
C ILE A 56 4.61 -12.97 -0.54
N THR A 57 5.11 -12.77 0.67
CA THR A 57 5.82 -13.80 1.43
C THR A 57 5.12 -14.06 2.77
N HIS A 58 5.04 -15.35 3.13
CA HIS A 58 4.47 -15.85 4.39
C HIS A 58 5.51 -16.66 5.18
N PRO A 59 6.50 -15.99 5.80
CA PRO A 59 7.56 -16.68 6.52
C PRO A 59 7.05 -17.16 7.89
N LEU A 60 7.62 -18.25 8.40
CA LEU A 60 7.29 -18.75 9.73
C LEU A 60 7.86 -17.83 10.82
N GLY A 61 7.04 -17.41 11.77
CA GLY A 61 7.49 -16.68 12.96
C GLY A 61 7.69 -15.17 12.77
N ILE A 62 7.42 -14.62 11.59
CA ILE A 62 7.40 -13.17 11.33
C ILE A 62 6.12 -12.77 10.60
N PRO A 63 5.67 -11.51 10.72
CA PRO A 63 4.49 -11.05 10.01
C PRO A 63 4.64 -11.23 8.49
N PRO A 64 3.56 -11.56 7.77
CA PRO A 64 3.60 -11.63 6.32
C PRO A 64 3.93 -10.25 5.75
N TYR A 65 4.60 -10.24 4.61
CA TYR A 65 5.01 -9.01 3.94
C TYR A 65 4.81 -9.10 2.42
N MET A 66 4.75 -7.95 1.77
CA MET A 66 4.58 -7.81 0.34
C MET A 66 5.59 -6.80 -0.18
N VAL A 67 6.36 -7.18 -1.20
CA VAL A 67 7.26 -6.29 -1.93
C VAL A 67 6.54 -5.78 -3.17
N LEU A 68 6.33 -4.47 -3.23
CA LEU A 68 5.69 -3.77 -4.35
C LEU A 68 6.76 -3.12 -5.22
N THR A 69 6.78 -3.46 -6.50
CA THR A 69 7.63 -2.81 -7.52
C THR A 69 6.76 -2.05 -8.50
N LYS A 70 7.13 -0.80 -8.79
CA LYS A 70 6.33 0.06 -9.66
C LYS A 70 6.38 -0.48 -11.08
N GLU A 71 5.24 -0.58 -11.74
CA GLU A 71 5.22 -0.80 -13.18
C GLU A 71 5.76 0.45 -13.87
N THR A 72 6.95 0.33 -14.45
CA THR A 72 7.42 1.33 -15.41
C THR A 72 6.70 1.03 -16.72
N GLY A 73 6.01 2.04 -17.27
CA GLY A 73 5.24 1.88 -18.51
C GLY A 73 6.06 1.20 -19.60
N GLN A 74 5.39 0.38 -20.41
CA GLN A 74 5.91 -0.30 -21.59
C GLN A 74 7.11 0.43 -22.20
N ARG A 75 8.29 -0.21 -22.18
CA ARG A 75 9.33 0.15 -23.14
C ARG A 75 8.70 0.03 -24.53
N VAL A 76 8.40 1.16 -25.17
CA VAL A 76 8.44 1.21 -26.63
C VAL A 76 9.85 0.78 -26.97
N ALA A 77 10.00 -0.47 -27.41
CA ALA A 77 11.27 -0.95 -27.91
C ALA A 77 11.55 -0.19 -29.21
N THR A 78 12.17 0.98 -29.11
CA THR A 78 13.02 1.48 -30.18
C THR A 78 14.19 0.50 -30.23
N ALA A 79 14.07 -0.47 -31.13
CA ALA A 79 15.18 -1.33 -31.53
C ALA A 79 16.35 -0.40 -31.88
N ASN A 80 17.40 -0.40 -31.03
CA ASN A 80 18.78 0.05 -31.26
C ASN A 80 19.47 0.77 -30.08
N GLU A 81 18.86 0.86 -28.89
CA GLU A 81 19.64 1.26 -27.70
C GLU A 81 19.97 0.04 -26.82
N PRO A 82 21.26 -0.23 -26.53
CA PRO A 82 21.62 -1.20 -25.50
C PRO A 82 21.02 -0.75 -24.16
N PRO A 83 20.52 -1.68 -23.32
CA PRO A 83 19.87 -1.34 -22.06
C PRO A 83 20.84 -0.54 -21.18
N LYS A 84 20.63 0.77 -21.09
CA LYS A 84 21.35 1.65 -20.18
C LYS A 84 20.95 1.30 -18.74
N GLY A 85 21.91 0.72 -18.01
CA GLY A 85 21.98 0.66 -16.56
C GLY A 85 21.08 -0.39 -15.89
N THR A 86 21.70 -1.19 -15.03
CA THR A 86 21.04 -1.83 -13.88
C THR A 86 20.59 -0.74 -12.91
N GLY A 87 19.58 0.04 -13.30
CA GLY A 87 19.00 1.11 -12.50
C GLY A 87 18.21 0.53 -11.33
N THR A 88 18.42 1.06 -10.14
CA THR A 88 17.54 0.77 -9.00
C THR A 88 16.14 1.27 -9.32
N THR A 89 15.12 0.50 -8.93
CA THR A 89 13.72 0.91 -9.07
C THR A 89 13.15 1.13 -7.67
N PRO A 90 12.53 2.29 -7.38
CA PRO A 90 11.86 2.50 -6.09
C PRO A 90 10.84 1.40 -5.84
N ALA A 91 10.97 0.76 -4.69
CA ALA A 91 10.13 -0.33 -4.23
C ALA A 91 9.60 -0.05 -2.82
N ILE A 92 8.49 -0.69 -2.49
CA ILE A 92 7.86 -0.57 -1.18
C ILE A 92 7.77 -1.95 -0.55
N LEU A 93 8.22 -2.08 0.70
CA LEU A 93 7.97 -3.23 1.54
C LEU A 93 6.77 -2.92 2.44
N ASP A 94 5.67 -3.63 2.24
CA ASP A 94 4.47 -3.56 3.05
C ASP A 94 4.39 -4.77 3.99
N ILE A 95 4.45 -4.54 5.30
CA ILE A 95 4.31 -5.58 6.33
C ILE A 95 2.89 -5.51 6.91
N LEU A 96 2.15 -6.63 6.97
CA LEU A 96 0.85 -6.70 7.64
C LEU A 96 1.07 -7.04 9.11
N GLU A 97 1.16 -6.00 9.91
CA GLU A 97 1.41 -6.08 11.34
C GLU A 97 0.21 -6.64 12.12
N HIS A 98 -1.00 -6.37 11.63
CA HIS A 98 -2.22 -6.86 12.24
C HIS A 98 -3.33 -6.99 11.19
N GLN A 99 -4.19 -7.98 11.39
CA GLN A 99 -5.42 -8.18 10.64
C GLN A 99 -6.52 -8.60 11.62
N ASP A 100 -7.73 -8.07 11.44
CA ASP A 100 -8.87 -8.54 12.20
C ASP A 100 -9.31 -9.95 11.77
N PRO A 101 -10.04 -10.68 12.63
CA PRO A 101 -10.55 -12.01 12.32
C PRO A 101 -11.46 -12.06 11.09
N ASN A 102 -12.21 -10.98 10.83
CA ASN A 102 -13.13 -10.89 9.70
C ASN A 102 -12.44 -10.43 8.40
N ASN A 103 -11.13 -10.17 8.43
CA ASN A 103 -10.35 -9.71 7.28
C ASN A 103 -10.90 -8.41 6.64
N THR A 104 -11.55 -7.57 7.45
CA THR A 104 -12.14 -6.28 7.07
C THR A 104 -11.18 -5.12 7.30
N CYS A 105 -10.20 -5.26 8.20
CA CYS A 105 -9.20 -4.24 8.48
C CYS A 105 -7.80 -4.84 8.68
N GLY A 106 -6.79 -4.05 8.34
CA GLY A 106 -5.40 -4.41 8.51
C GLY A 106 -4.53 -3.20 8.80
N VAL A 107 -3.53 -3.37 9.65
CA VAL A 107 -2.52 -2.37 9.95
C VAL A 107 -1.24 -2.74 9.20
N PHE A 108 -0.71 -1.77 8.45
CA PHE A 108 0.46 -1.95 7.62
C PHE A 108 1.59 -1.02 8.03
N SER A 109 2.81 -1.53 8.09
CA SER A 109 4.03 -0.73 8.06
C SER A 109 4.60 -0.77 6.65
N SER A 110 4.81 0.40 6.05
CA SER A 110 5.31 0.56 4.68
C SER A 110 6.69 1.20 4.70
N PHE A 111 7.66 0.57 4.05
CA PHE A 111 9.03 1.06 3.96
C PHE A 111 9.41 1.26 2.50
N GLU A 112 10.08 2.37 2.19
CA GLU A 112 10.62 2.64 0.86
C GLU A 112 12.10 2.26 0.80
N PHE A 113 12.49 1.61 -0.30
CA PHE A 113 13.86 1.20 -0.59
C PHE A 113 14.10 1.12 -2.11
N ASP A 114 15.36 1.02 -2.50
CA ASP A 114 15.79 0.86 -3.89
C ASP A 114 15.95 -0.64 -4.21
N ALA A 115 15.18 -1.18 -5.16
CA ALA A 115 15.31 -2.58 -5.55
C ALA A 115 16.47 -2.82 -6.55
N PRO A 116 17.18 -3.96 -6.49
CA PRO A 116 16.99 -5.06 -5.54
C PRO A 116 17.51 -4.70 -4.14
N LEU A 117 16.83 -5.19 -3.10
CA LEU A 117 17.23 -4.96 -1.70
C LEU A 117 18.63 -5.54 -1.46
N LYS A 118 19.56 -4.68 -1.08
CA LYS A 118 20.93 -5.03 -0.65
C LYS A 118 21.00 -5.03 0.88
N GLU A 119 21.95 -5.79 1.42
CA GLU A 119 22.18 -5.92 2.86
C GLU A 119 22.48 -4.56 3.55
N GLU A 120 23.03 -3.62 2.79
CA GLU A 120 23.37 -2.26 3.22
C GLU A 120 22.25 -1.23 3.03
N ASP A 121 21.12 -1.62 2.41
CA ASP A 121 20.05 -0.69 2.11
C ASP A 121 19.35 -0.22 3.38
N ARG A 122 19.33 1.10 3.54
CA ARG A 122 18.57 1.76 4.60
C ARG A 122 17.12 1.87 4.17
N MET A 123 16.28 0.98 4.69
CA MET A 123 14.83 1.14 4.58
C MET A 123 14.37 2.35 5.39
N SER A 124 13.64 3.24 4.75
CA SER A 124 13.01 4.37 5.43
C SER A 124 11.53 4.08 5.63
N LEU A 125 11.02 4.26 6.85
CA LEU A 125 9.58 4.15 7.11
C LEU A 125 8.89 5.24 6.29
N ARG A 126 8.08 4.81 5.33
CA ARG A 126 7.30 5.66 4.44
C ARG A 126 6.00 6.07 5.12
N SER A 127 5.29 5.09 5.67
CA SER A 127 4.04 5.29 6.39
C SER A 127 3.68 4.04 7.20
N CYS A 128 2.84 4.24 8.21
CA CYS A 128 2.07 3.22 8.90
C CYS A 128 0.59 3.54 8.70
N GLU A 129 -0.17 2.55 8.23
CA GLU A 129 -1.50 2.74 7.65
C GLU A 129 -2.52 1.77 8.24
N LEU A 130 -3.68 2.28 8.65
CA LEU A 130 -4.87 1.49 8.88
C LEU A 130 -5.66 1.40 7.58
N ARG A 131 -5.78 0.19 7.03
CA ARG A 131 -6.47 -0.09 5.76
C ARG A 131 -7.75 -0.88 6.02
N ILE A 132 -8.83 -0.49 5.34
CA ILE A 132 -10.19 -1.00 5.54
C ILE A 132 -10.74 -1.50 4.21
N LYS A 133 -11.34 -2.68 4.22
CA LYS A 133 -12.12 -3.21 3.09
C LYS A 133 -13.58 -2.75 3.23
N PRO A 134 -14.21 -2.30 2.14
CA PRO A 134 -15.64 -2.03 2.16
C PRO A 134 -16.45 -3.28 2.50
N VAL A 135 -17.37 -3.18 3.47
CA VAL A 135 -18.36 -4.22 3.79
C VAL A 135 -19.74 -3.63 3.59
N GLY A 136 -20.54 -4.21 2.68
CA GLY A 136 -21.86 -3.64 2.33
C GLY A 136 -21.80 -2.19 1.82
N GLY A 137 -20.67 -1.79 1.20
CA GLY A 137 -20.43 -0.41 0.75
C GLY A 137 -20.01 0.58 1.84
N GLN A 138 -19.93 0.14 3.10
CA GLN A 138 -19.46 0.96 4.22
C GLN A 138 -17.96 0.79 4.43
N ILE A 139 -17.29 1.89 4.79
CA ILE A 139 -15.85 1.92 5.07
C ILE A 139 -15.72 2.48 6.48
N THR A 140 -15.67 1.57 7.45
CA THR A 140 -15.66 1.90 8.88
C THR A 140 -14.59 1.08 9.55
N ALA A 141 -13.73 1.73 10.33
CA ALA A 141 -12.76 1.04 11.15
C ALA A 141 -13.38 0.61 12.48
N SER A 142 -13.18 -0.65 12.87
CA SER A 142 -13.54 -1.12 14.22
C SER A 142 -12.62 -0.51 15.28
N ASP A 143 -13.14 -0.33 16.49
CA ASP A 143 -12.35 0.20 17.62
C ASP A 143 -11.11 -0.65 17.92
N GLU A 144 -11.21 -1.97 17.73
CA GLU A 144 -10.08 -2.90 17.85
C GLU A 144 -8.96 -2.56 16.87
N CYS A 145 -9.28 -2.41 15.58
CA CYS A 145 -8.29 -2.09 14.55
C CYS A 145 -7.69 -0.69 14.75
N VAL A 146 -8.48 0.28 15.23
CA VAL A 146 -7.97 1.61 15.60
C VAL A 146 -7.01 1.51 16.79
N GLY A 147 -7.34 0.72 17.81
CA GLY A 147 -6.46 0.48 18.97
C GLY A 147 -5.14 -0.18 18.58
N LYS A 148 -5.19 -1.19 17.68
CA LYS A 148 -3.99 -1.84 17.14
C LYS A 148 -3.16 -0.88 16.31
N PHE A 149 -3.78 -0.09 15.43
CA PHE A 149 -3.09 0.95 14.67
C PHE A 149 -2.31 1.90 15.58
N LYS A 150 -2.95 2.46 16.61
CA LYS A 150 -2.29 3.37 17.56
C LYS A 150 -1.11 2.72 18.28
N THR A 151 -1.25 1.45 18.66
CA THR A 151 -0.21 0.70 19.37
C THR A 151 0.98 0.37 18.47
N ILE A 152 0.71 -0.12 17.25
CA ILE A 152 1.71 -0.58 16.29
C ILE A 152 2.46 0.60 15.69
N CYS A 153 1.73 1.59 15.17
CA CYS A 153 2.33 2.74 14.50
C CYS A 153 2.98 3.72 15.48
N LYS A 154 2.70 3.60 16.80
CA LYS A 154 3.15 4.53 17.85
C LYS A 154 2.91 6.01 17.49
N ALA A 155 1.91 6.26 16.64
CA ALA A 155 1.72 7.56 16.02
C ALA A 155 1.03 8.49 17.02
N GLN A 156 1.78 9.48 17.53
CA GLN A 156 1.19 10.58 18.30
C GLN A 156 0.33 11.49 17.42
N ASN A 157 0.69 11.62 16.14
CA ASN A 157 -0.03 12.35 15.13
C ASN A 157 -0.32 11.43 13.94
N TYR A 158 -1.59 11.24 13.61
CA TYR A 158 -2.02 10.52 12.42
C TYR A 158 -3.14 11.31 11.73
N THR A 159 -3.24 11.16 10.42
CA THR A 159 -4.22 11.86 9.58
C THR A 159 -5.30 10.88 9.14
N ARG A 160 -6.56 11.33 9.17
CA ARG A 160 -7.65 10.62 8.50
C ARG A 160 -7.55 10.87 7.00
N LEU A 161 -7.30 9.82 6.23
CA LEU A 161 -7.18 9.93 4.77
C LEU A 161 -8.50 9.64 4.05
N TYR A 162 -9.38 8.84 4.66
CA TYR A 162 -10.68 8.51 4.07
C TYR A 162 -11.81 9.38 4.62
N GLU A 163 -12.57 9.93 3.70
CA GLU A 163 -13.85 10.63 3.92
C GLU A 163 -14.89 10.09 2.93
N ASP A 164 -16.18 10.20 3.25
CA ASP A 164 -17.22 9.67 2.35
C ASP A 164 -17.25 10.37 0.98
N SER A 165 -16.75 11.61 0.89
CA SER A 165 -16.55 12.34 -0.36
C SER A 165 -15.59 11.65 -1.35
N CYS A 166 -14.74 10.74 -0.85
CA CYS A 166 -13.83 9.94 -1.66
C CYS A 166 -14.57 8.91 -2.53
N LYS A 167 -15.79 8.49 -2.15
CA LYS A 167 -16.61 7.54 -2.93
C LYS A 167 -17.22 8.16 -4.18
N SER A 168 -17.62 9.42 -4.09
CA SER A 168 -18.41 10.12 -5.12
C SER A 168 -17.59 10.68 -6.28
N SER A 169 -16.25 10.64 -6.20
CA SER A 169 -15.35 11.34 -7.12
C SER A 169 -14.59 10.43 -8.08
N GLY A 170 -15.05 9.18 -8.25
CA GLY A 170 -14.49 8.17 -9.15
C GLY A 170 -15.30 7.92 -10.44
N LYS A 171 -16.06 8.91 -10.93
CA LYS A 171 -16.72 8.87 -12.23
C LYS A 171 -16.06 9.84 -13.20
#